data_AF-A0A8J5RRS8-F1
#
_entry.id   AF-A0A8J5RRS8-F1
#
_cell.length_a   1.000
_cell.length_b   1.000
_cell.length_c   1.000
_cell.angle_alpha   90.00
_cell.angle_beta   90.00
_cell.angle_gamma   90.00
#
_symmetry.space_group_name_H-M   'P 1'
#
loop_
_entity.id
_entity.type
_entity.pdbx_description
1 polymer ?
#
loop_
_entity_poly.entity_id
_entity_poly.type
_entity_poly.pdbx_seq_one_letter_code
_entity_poly.pdbx_strand_id
1 'polypeptide(L)'
;MASATAASASASRRRCLLLVAALLLPLAVEAAVPHRHRLPSHHLASHNTSEPPTTFFEVDRPIQPPRGSLGPCSTLLLSHSFGATYGLPPVTAAYAPSACLAASGRGSLALAVLEWSADCRGRQFDRIFGVWLSGAELLRSCTAEPRATGIVWSVSRDVTRYAALLVEPGEIAVYLGNLVDSTYTGVYHANLTLHLYFHPAPPPPPPPQQADLIVPISRSLPLNDGQWFAIQNATDVQSKKLSIPSNTYRAVLEVFVSFHSNDEFWYTNPPNEYLEANNMSSVPGNGAFREVIVRVNDDIVGAVWPFTVIYTGGINPLLWRPITGIGSFNLPTYDIDITPFLGKLLDGNEHDFGFGVTNALDLWYIDANLHLWLDHRSEKTTGSLMSYDAPALVLNVDSGFSGLDGQFVTSASRHISATGSVKSSYGEITTNFYQRFSYVNSNCFSDNGTVQVVNQTIDGKSGVFAKDSSAVLLSEEIHQVFPLHVYTGTSDQVGDEYSLISFVKLGVNEKKTSGGKLGFSYSSLWNTQSARGSMKVKNNLVVGGLGETHEVYKYIGTDGCYFRDVSSKNYTVILDQSSDSCTKRKPYNGTKFSSRNDQSARRKLLGKKL
;
A
#
# COMPACT_ATOMS: atom_id res chain seq x y z
N MET A 1 -58.56 40.56 -41.47
CA MET A 1 -57.76 40.61 -42.72
C MET A 1 -56.31 40.84 -42.32
N ALA A 2 -55.42 39.95 -42.78
CA ALA A 2 -53.96 40.08 -42.88
C ALA A 2 -53.10 40.38 -41.62
N SER A 3 -52.22 39.39 -41.35
CA SER A 3 -50.85 39.42 -40.78
C SER A 3 -50.61 39.99 -39.37
N ALA A 4 -49.70 39.47 -38.53
CA ALA A 4 -48.52 38.63 -38.76
C ALA A 4 -48.14 37.80 -37.51
N THR A 5 -47.66 36.56 -37.74
CA THR A 5 -46.48 35.85 -37.16
C THR A 5 -46.11 36.06 -35.67
N ALA A 6 -45.82 35.06 -34.81
CA ALA A 6 -45.14 33.77 -35.05
C ALA A 6 -45.37 32.73 -33.92
N ALA A 7 -45.23 31.46 -34.33
CA ALA A 7 -45.01 30.18 -33.63
C ALA A 7 -44.36 30.24 -32.23
N SER A 8 -44.82 29.51 -31.20
CA SER A 8 -44.69 28.04 -30.93
C SER A 8 -43.24 27.54 -31.12
N ALA A 9 -42.58 26.75 -30.29
CA ALA A 9 -42.86 25.94 -29.10
C ALA A 9 -41.44 25.63 -28.53
N SER A 10 -41.22 25.38 -27.25
CA SER A 10 -41.38 24.08 -26.60
C SER A 10 -40.34 24.01 -25.48
N ALA A 11 -40.62 23.17 -24.48
CA ALA A 11 -39.86 22.98 -23.27
C ALA A 11 -38.35 22.75 -23.47
N SER A 12 -37.52 23.53 -22.75
CA SER A 12 -36.13 23.18 -22.48
C SER A 12 -36.06 22.51 -21.10
N ARG A 13 -35.89 21.19 -21.12
CA ARG A 13 -35.68 20.32 -19.96
C ARG A 13 -34.26 20.49 -19.42
N ARG A 14 -34.19 20.55 -18.09
CA ARG A 14 -33.12 20.11 -17.18
C ARG A 14 -32.03 19.24 -17.85
N ARG A 15 -30.78 19.74 -17.84
CA ARG A 15 -29.53 18.95 -17.78
C ARG A 15 -28.44 19.80 -17.10
N CYS A 16 -28.43 19.80 -15.77
CA CYS A 16 -27.24 20.04 -14.97
C CYS A 16 -27.11 18.78 -14.12
N LEU A 17 -26.34 17.82 -14.62
CA LEU A 17 -26.01 16.58 -13.91
C LEU A 17 -24.50 16.41 -13.99
N LEU A 18 -23.94 16.25 -12.78
CA LEU A 18 -22.85 15.34 -12.41
C LEU A 18 -21.45 15.69 -12.90
N LEU A 19 -20.49 15.59 -11.98
CA LEU A 19 -19.14 15.06 -12.27
C LEU A 19 -18.26 14.94 -11.00
N VAL A 20 -18.61 15.53 -9.85
CA VAL A 20 -17.63 15.70 -8.75
C VAL A 20 -17.17 14.41 -8.07
N ALA A 21 -17.98 13.34 -8.06
CA ALA A 21 -17.52 12.05 -7.51
C ALA A 21 -17.30 10.96 -8.57
N ALA A 22 -17.44 11.31 -9.86
CA ALA A 22 -17.03 10.47 -10.99
C ALA A 22 -15.65 10.89 -11.57
N LEU A 23 -15.12 12.06 -11.20
CA LEU A 23 -13.89 12.63 -11.77
C LEU A 23 -12.59 12.31 -11.02
N LEU A 24 -12.67 11.54 -9.95
CA LEU A 24 -11.50 10.90 -9.34
C LEU A 24 -11.30 9.46 -9.86
N LEU A 25 -12.13 8.97 -10.79
CA LEU A 25 -11.90 7.69 -11.46
C LEU A 25 -10.86 7.87 -12.58
N PRO A 26 -9.78 7.05 -12.66
CA PRO A 26 -9.45 6.53 -13.97
C PRO A 26 -10.66 5.69 -14.37
N LEU A 27 -11.32 6.01 -15.47
CA LEU A 27 -12.30 5.10 -16.06
C LEU A 27 -11.66 3.71 -16.11
N ALA A 28 -12.23 2.77 -15.37
CA ALA A 28 -11.98 1.36 -15.53
C ALA A 28 -12.10 1.08 -17.04
N VAL A 29 -11.00 0.64 -17.65
CA VAL A 29 -11.06 0.10 -19.00
C VAL A 29 -11.92 -1.15 -18.88
N GLU A 30 -13.19 -1.05 -19.28
CA GLU A 30 -14.00 -2.23 -19.57
C GLU A 30 -13.15 -3.18 -20.40
N ALA A 31 -13.10 -4.44 -19.97
CA ALA A 31 -12.46 -5.52 -20.69
C ALA A 31 -13.08 -5.64 -22.09
N ALA A 32 -12.52 -4.93 -23.06
CA ALA A 32 -12.90 -5.04 -24.45
C ALA A 32 -12.35 -6.36 -25.01
N VAL A 33 -13.27 -7.24 -25.37
CA VAL A 33 -13.04 -8.45 -26.17
C VAL A 33 -12.16 -8.11 -27.39
N PRO A 34 -11.11 -8.89 -27.71
CA PRO A 34 -10.11 -8.47 -28.70
C PRO A 34 -10.64 -8.59 -30.12
N HIS A 35 -10.87 -7.45 -30.78
CA HIS A 35 -10.87 -7.41 -32.24
C HIS A 35 -9.43 -7.32 -32.75
N ARG A 36 -8.99 -8.38 -33.45
CA ARG A 36 -7.70 -8.44 -34.16
C ARG A 36 -7.63 -7.30 -35.19
N HIS A 37 -6.92 -6.22 -34.86
CA HIS A 37 -6.47 -5.24 -35.84
C HIS A 37 -4.95 -5.34 -36.02
N ARG A 38 -4.54 -5.55 -37.28
CA ARG A 38 -3.13 -5.46 -37.70
C ARG A 38 -2.64 -4.03 -37.51
N LEU A 39 -1.55 -3.87 -36.76
CA LEU A 39 -0.85 -2.59 -36.57
C LEU A 39 -0.19 -2.13 -37.87
N PRO A 40 -0.42 -0.89 -38.35
CA PRO A 40 0.44 -0.25 -39.32
C PRO A 40 1.64 0.39 -38.61
N SER A 41 2.83 0.16 -39.15
CA SER A 41 4.08 0.80 -38.73
C SER A 41 4.03 2.31 -38.97
N HIS A 42 4.01 3.11 -37.90
CA HIS A 42 4.20 4.56 -38.00
C HIS A 42 5.18 5.10 -36.96
N HIS A 43 5.93 6.09 -37.44
CA HIS A 43 7.13 6.69 -36.89
C HIS A 43 7.05 7.10 -35.41
N LEU A 44 8.01 6.61 -34.60
CA LEU A 44 8.36 7.25 -33.34
C LEU A 44 8.86 8.67 -33.64
N ALA A 45 8.19 9.67 -33.08
CA ALA A 45 8.71 11.04 -33.06
C ALA A 45 10.07 11.06 -32.35
N SER A 46 11.07 11.70 -32.96
CA SER A 46 12.39 11.86 -32.35
C SER A 46 12.27 12.75 -31.10
N HIS A 47 12.40 12.16 -29.92
CA HIS A 47 12.42 12.90 -28.66
C HIS A 47 13.74 13.66 -28.52
N ASN A 48 13.65 14.94 -28.12
CA ASN A 48 14.80 15.82 -27.92
C ASN A 48 15.62 15.28 -26.72
N THR A 49 16.74 14.60 -26.98
CA THR A 49 17.58 13.90 -26.00
C THR A 49 18.47 14.81 -25.13
N SER A 50 18.22 16.13 -25.12
CA SER A 50 19.12 17.11 -24.51
C SER A 50 18.95 17.29 -23.00
N GLU A 51 17.81 16.94 -22.40
CA GLU A 51 17.58 17.06 -20.95
C GLU A 51 17.73 15.68 -20.27
N PRO A 52 18.43 15.60 -19.11
CA PRO A 52 18.51 14.35 -18.36
C PRO A 52 17.13 13.96 -17.79
N PRO A 53 16.87 12.64 -17.62
CA PRO A 53 15.62 12.19 -17.02
C PRO A 53 15.50 12.67 -15.57
N THR A 54 14.28 12.90 -15.11
CA THR A 54 14.01 13.30 -13.73
C THR A 54 14.02 12.08 -12.81
N THR A 55 14.79 12.12 -11.72
CA THR A 55 14.77 11.07 -10.70
C THR A 55 13.54 11.20 -9.81
N PHE A 56 12.69 10.18 -9.80
CA PHE A 56 11.59 10.02 -8.85
C PHE A 56 12.02 9.13 -7.70
N PHE A 57 11.52 9.41 -6.50
CA PHE A 57 11.85 8.62 -5.31
C PHE A 57 10.75 8.69 -4.26
N GLU A 58 10.65 7.61 -3.48
CA GLU A 58 9.93 7.57 -2.21
C GLU A 58 10.92 7.87 -1.07
N VAL A 59 10.47 8.58 -0.04
CA VAL A 59 11.31 8.87 1.12
C VAL A 59 11.26 7.69 2.09
N ASP A 60 12.40 7.05 2.29
CA ASP A 60 12.59 6.03 3.31
C ASP A 60 13.98 6.12 3.93
N ARG A 61 14.18 5.42 5.05
CA ARG A 61 15.51 5.18 5.62
C ARG A 61 16.28 4.24 4.67
N PRO A 62 17.50 4.63 4.25
CA PRO A 62 18.33 3.75 3.44
C PRO A 62 18.58 2.41 4.15
N ILE A 63 18.41 1.31 3.42
CA ILE A 63 18.75 -0.03 3.92
C ILE A 63 20.27 -0.09 4.09
N GLN A 64 20.73 -0.25 5.33
CA GLN A 64 22.15 -0.30 5.67
C GLN A 64 22.56 -1.75 5.96
N PRO A 65 23.55 -2.30 5.24
CA PRO A 65 24.12 -3.59 5.57
C PRO A 65 24.64 -3.63 7.01
N PRO A 66 24.48 -4.76 7.73
CA PRO A 66 25.07 -4.92 9.06
C PRO A 66 26.55 -4.59 9.06
N ARG A 67 27.03 -3.88 10.10
CA ARG A 67 28.44 -3.46 10.17
C ARG A 67 29.39 -4.66 10.05
N GLY A 68 30.34 -4.55 9.13
CA GLY A 68 31.33 -5.60 8.87
C GLY A 68 30.84 -6.75 7.98
N SER A 69 29.60 -6.68 7.44
CA SER A 69 29.15 -7.64 6.43
C SER A 69 29.96 -7.55 5.14
N LEU A 70 30.19 -8.69 4.49
CA LEU A 70 30.81 -8.78 3.17
C LEU A 70 29.74 -8.64 2.08
N GLY A 71 30.04 -7.91 1.01
CA GLY A 71 29.11 -7.71 -0.12
C GLY A 71 29.08 -6.25 -0.63
N PRO A 72 28.11 -5.89 -1.50
CA PRO A 72 27.08 -6.78 -2.02
C PRO A 72 27.63 -7.77 -3.04
N CYS A 73 27.10 -8.98 -3.04
CA CYS A 73 27.06 -9.81 -4.23
C CYS A 73 25.75 -9.55 -4.97
N SER A 74 25.83 -8.95 -6.16
CA SER A 74 24.68 -8.52 -6.94
C SER A 74 24.40 -9.49 -8.09
N THR A 75 23.15 -9.92 -8.24
CA THR A 75 22.70 -10.80 -9.34
C THR A 75 21.50 -10.15 -10.04
N LEU A 76 21.62 -9.89 -11.35
CA LEU A 76 20.49 -9.46 -12.18
C LEU A 76 19.55 -10.65 -12.40
N LEU A 77 18.32 -10.53 -11.91
CA LEU A 77 17.30 -11.58 -11.99
C LEU A 77 16.44 -11.46 -13.25
N LEU A 78 16.13 -10.23 -13.66
CA LEU A 78 15.31 -9.95 -14.84
C LEU A 78 15.70 -8.59 -15.42
N SER A 79 15.75 -8.49 -16.75
CA SER A 79 15.77 -7.23 -17.48
C SER A 79 14.72 -7.30 -18.58
N HIS A 80 13.75 -6.38 -18.57
CA HIS A 80 12.61 -6.43 -19.48
C HIS A 80 12.03 -5.06 -19.80
N SER A 81 11.36 -4.95 -20.96
CA SER A 81 10.65 -3.75 -21.40
C SER A 81 9.14 -4.00 -21.42
N PHE A 82 8.40 -3.33 -20.56
CA PHE A 82 6.95 -3.46 -20.42
C PHE A 82 6.24 -2.38 -21.24
N GLY A 83 5.75 -2.75 -22.42
CA GLY A 83 5.02 -1.86 -23.34
C GLY A 83 3.58 -2.29 -23.60
N ALA A 84 3.38 -3.50 -24.10
CA ALA A 84 2.07 -4.09 -24.40
C ALA A 84 1.86 -5.39 -23.60
N THR A 85 1.86 -5.26 -22.28
CA THR A 85 1.82 -6.38 -21.32
C THR A 85 0.50 -6.46 -20.55
N TYR A 86 -0.38 -5.47 -20.71
CA TYR A 86 -1.72 -5.49 -20.11
C TYR A 86 -2.53 -6.69 -20.62
N GLY A 87 -3.16 -7.43 -19.69
CA GLY A 87 -3.93 -8.63 -20.00
C GLY A 87 -3.11 -9.82 -20.54
N LEU A 88 -1.78 -9.77 -20.43
CA LEU A 88 -0.88 -10.88 -20.78
C LEU A 88 -0.32 -11.57 -19.53
N PRO A 89 0.25 -12.78 -19.67
CA PRO A 89 0.92 -13.43 -18.56
C PRO A 89 2.11 -12.65 -18.00
N PRO A 90 2.44 -12.87 -16.71
CA PRO A 90 3.67 -12.35 -16.12
C PRO A 90 4.90 -12.78 -16.93
N VAL A 91 5.89 -11.91 -16.99
CA VAL A 91 7.20 -12.22 -17.57
C VAL A 91 7.94 -13.10 -16.57
N THR A 92 8.39 -14.27 -17.00
CA THR A 92 9.10 -15.21 -16.13
C THR A 92 10.57 -15.36 -16.49
N ALA A 93 11.38 -15.70 -15.48
CA ALA A 93 12.78 -16.07 -15.62
C ALA A 93 13.12 -17.18 -14.62
N ALA A 94 13.95 -18.14 -15.02
CA ALA A 94 14.44 -19.17 -14.11
C ALA A 94 15.32 -18.51 -13.02
N TYR A 95 15.05 -18.85 -11.76
CA TYR A 95 15.87 -18.47 -10.63
C TYR A 95 16.82 -19.60 -10.26
N ALA A 96 18.10 -19.26 -10.12
CA ALA A 96 19.09 -20.11 -9.48
C ALA A 96 19.70 -19.34 -8.31
N PRO A 97 19.94 -19.99 -7.16
CA PRO A 97 20.64 -19.36 -6.04
C PRO A 97 21.97 -18.78 -6.51
N SER A 98 22.27 -17.56 -6.06
CA SER A 98 23.48 -16.85 -6.47
C SER A 98 24.74 -17.69 -6.19
N ALA A 99 25.72 -17.66 -7.10
CA ALA A 99 27.01 -18.32 -6.89
C ALA A 99 27.69 -17.89 -5.58
N CYS A 100 27.41 -16.68 -5.09
CA CYS A 100 27.89 -16.19 -3.81
C CYS A 100 27.26 -16.91 -2.61
N LEU A 101 25.99 -17.33 -2.69
CA LEU A 101 25.38 -18.17 -1.65
C LEU A 101 26.11 -19.51 -1.59
N ALA A 102 26.35 -20.13 -2.75
CA ALA A 102 27.11 -21.37 -2.83
C ALA A 102 28.57 -21.21 -2.34
N ALA A 103 29.22 -20.11 -2.69
CA ALA A 103 30.61 -19.81 -2.31
C ALA A 103 30.78 -19.36 -0.86
N SER A 104 29.71 -18.83 -0.23
CA SER A 104 29.75 -18.33 1.15
C SER A 104 30.00 -19.43 2.19
N GLY A 105 29.81 -20.71 1.83
CA GLY A 105 30.08 -21.84 2.72
C GLY A 105 29.39 -21.69 4.07
N ARG A 106 30.17 -21.49 5.15
CA ARG A 106 29.70 -21.28 6.54
C ARG A 106 29.22 -19.83 6.84
N GLY A 107 29.27 -18.91 5.88
CA GLY A 107 28.81 -17.54 6.05
C GLY A 107 27.29 -17.46 5.97
N SER A 108 26.62 -17.17 7.09
CA SER A 108 25.16 -16.97 7.10
C SER A 108 24.80 -15.65 6.42
N LEU A 109 23.72 -15.66 5.62
CA LEU A 109 23.11 -14.48 5.03
C LEU A 109 22.82 -13.44 6.12
N ALA A 110 23.35 -12.22 5.94
CA ALA A 110 23.18 -11.12 6.87
C ALA A 110 22.05 -10.17 6.44
N LEU A 111 21.96 -9.93 5.13
CA LEU A 111 20.95 -9.07 4.51
C LEU A 111 20.78 -9.47 3.05
N ALA A 112 19.54 -9.51 2.59
CA ALA A 112 19.18 -9.60 1.17
C ALA A 112 18.32 -8.40 0.78
N VAL A 113 18.71 -7.68 -0.28
CA VAL A 113 17.98 -6.52 -0.80
C VAL A 113 17.56 -6.77 -2.23
N LEU A 114 16.25 -6.71 -2.49
CA LEU A 114 15.70 -6.73 -3.84
C LEU A 114 15.59 -5.30 -4.34
N GLU A 115 16.26 -5.00 -5.45
CA GLU A 115 16.23 -3.70 -6.12
C GLU A 115 15.45 -3.80 -7.43
N TRP A 116 14.41 -2.99 -7.56
CA TRP A 116 13.80 -2.65 -8.84
C TRP A 116 14.35 -1.30 -9.30
N SER A 117 14.83 -1.22 -10.55
CA SER A 117 15.19 0.05 -11.18
C SER A 117 14.54 0.15 -12.54
N ALA A 118 14.00 1.32 -12.88
CA ALA A 118 13.34 1.51 -14.17
C ALA A 118 13.48 2.93 -14.71
N ASP A 119 13.45 3.03 -16.04
CA ASP A 119 13.29 4.28 -16.78
C ASP A 119 12.06 4.23 -17.69
N CYS A 120 11.48 5.41 -17.94
CA CYS A 120 10.35 5.54 -18.85
C CYS A 120 10.31 6.95 -19.45
N ARG A 121 10.00 7.03 -20.75
CA ARG A 121 9.86 8.29 -21.50
C ARG A 121 8.51 8.33 -22.20
N GLY A 122 7.89 9.51 -22.21
CA GLY A 122 6.59 9.72 -22.85
C GLY A 122 5.50 9.97 -21.82
N ARG A 123 4.28 9.51 -22.11
CA ARG A 123 3.11 9.62 -21.23
C ARG A 123 2.67 8.23 -20.79
N GLN A 124 2.47 8.05 -19.50
CA GLN A 124 1.85 6.87 -18.93
C GLN A 124 1.17 7.27 -17.62
N PHE A 125 0.09 6.57 -17.26
CA PHE A 125 -0.51 6.67 -15.94
C PHE A 125 0.13 5.66 -15.00
N ASP A 126 -0.10 5.83 -13.73
CA ASP A 126 0.38 4.91 -12.72
C ASP A 126 -0.19 3.51 -12.90
N ARG A 127 0.67 2.50 -12.67
CA ARG A 127 0.34 1.08 -12.79
C ARG A 127 0.83 0.36 -11.55
N ILE A 128 0.01 -0.54 -11.02
CA ILE A 128 0.47 -1.48 -10.01
C ILE A 128 1.24 -2.63 -10.68
N PHE A 129 2.29 -3.09 -10.03
CA PHE A 129 3.04 -4.28 -10.44
C PHE A 129 3.50 -5.10 -9.23
N GLY A 130 3.79 -6.37 -9.50
CA GLY A 130 4.26 -7.33 -8.50
C GLY A 130 5.47 -8.12 -8.99
N VAL A 131 6.28 -8.58 -8.03
CA VAL A 131 7.42 -9.46 -8.23
C VAL A 131 7.28 -10.65 -7.30
N TRP A 132 7.28 -11.87 -7.86
CA TRP A 132 7.21 -13.12 -7.12
C TRP A 132 8.45 -13.98 -7.37
N LEU A 133 8.82 -14.78 -6.37
CA LEU A 133 9.76 -15.90 -6.50
C LEU A 133 9.03 -17.19 -6.11
N SER A 134 8.91 -18.12 -7.05
CA SER A 134 8.16 -19.39 -6.91
C SER A 134 6.74 -19.17 -6.36
N GLY A 135 6.11 -18.07 -6.75
CA GLY A 135 4.77 -17.67 -6.32
C GLY A 135 4.70 -16.88 -5.00
N ALA A 136 5.79 -16.73 -4.24
CA ALA A 136 5.82 -15.89 -3.04
C ALA A 136 6.07 -14.43 -3.44
N GLU A 137 5.19 -13.51 -3.06
CA GLU A 137 5.34 -12.11 -3.44
C GLU A 137 6.48 -11.47 -2.63
N LEU A 138 7.41 -10.81 -3.32
CA LEU A 138 8.56 -10.15 -2.69
C LEU A 138 8.41 -8.64 -2.71
N LEU A 139 7.73 -8.08 -3.72
CA LEU A 139 7.55 -6.64 -3.90
C LEU A 139 6.21 -6.36 -4.59
N ARG A 140 5.43 -5.46 -4.00
CA ARG A 140 4.32 -4.75 -4.64
C ARG A 140 4.64 -3.28 -4.76
N SER A 141 4.39 -2.69 -5.91
CA SER A 141 4.81 -1.32 -6.19
C SER A 141 3.92 -0.63 -7.23
N CYS A 142 3.86 0.69 -7.17
CA CYS A 142 3.22 1.57 -8.13
C CYS A 142 4.29 2.26 -8.98
N THR A 143 4.13 2.27 -10.31
CA THR A 143 5.05 2.98 -11.20
C THR A 143 4.98 4.48 -10.98
N ALA A 144 6.10 5.18 -11.22
CA ALA A 144 6.05 6.63 -11.40
C ALA A 144 5.44 7.01 -12.76
N GLU A 145 4.63 8.07 -12.78
CA GLU A 145 4.13 8.68 -14.02
C GLU A 145 5.25 9.44 -14.76
N PRO A 146 5.62 9.03 -16.00
CA PRO A 146 6.68 9.65 -16.76
C PRO A 146 6.29 11.03 -17.31
N ARG A 147 7.32 11.74 -17.76
CA ARG A 147 7.18 12.96 -18.58
C ARG A 147 7.89 12.79 -19.92
N ALA A 148 7.62 13.70 -20.84
CA ALA A 148 8.17 13.67 -22.19
C ALA A 148 9.72 13.60 -22.24
N THR A 149 10.40 14.20 -21.26
CA THR A 149 11.88 14.20 -21.15
C THR A 149 12.44 12.97 -20.44
N GLY A 150 11.58 12.11 -19.88
CA GLY A 150 11.95 10.88 -19.21
C GLY A 150 12.03 10.98 -17.70
N ILE A 151 11.87 9.82 -17.06
CA ILE A 151 12.07 9.61 -15.62
C ILE A 151 12.98 8.40 -15.40
N VAL A 152 13.62 8.39 -14.23
CA VAL A 152 14.30 7.22 -13.66
C VAL A 152 13.87 7.08 -12.21
N TRP A 153 13.75 5.86 -11.71
CA TRP A 153 13.42 5.60 -10.31
C TRP A 153 13.89 4.21 -9.90
N SER A 154 14.06 4.02 -8.60
CA SER A 154 14.39 2.72 -8.03
C SER A 154 13.68 2.52 -6.70
N VAL A 155 13.53 1.24 -6.33
CA VAL A 155 12.97 0.79 -5.06
C VAL A 155 13.85 -0.34 -4.55
N SER A 156 14.22 -0.26 -3.29
CA SER A 156 14.98 -1.31 -2.60
C SER A 156 14.14 -1.83 -1.44
N ARG A 157 13.97 -3.15 -1.34
CA ARG A 157 13.22 -3.81 -0.27
C ARG A 157 14.08 -4.86 0.43
N ASP A 158 14.07 -4.87 1.75
CA ASP A 158 14.69 -5.93 2.54
C ASP A 158 13.86 -7.22 2.39
N VAL A 159 14.47 -8.23 1.79
CA VAL A 159 13.88 -9.54 1.51
C VAL A 159 14.59 -10.65 2.32
N THR A 160 15.35 -10.28 3.36
CA THR A 160 16.08 -11.23 4.23
C THR A 160 15.15 -12.24 4.88
N ARG A 161 13.91 -11.85 5.17
CA ARG A 161 12.90 -12.75 5.75
C ARG A 161 12.58 -13.97 4.87
N TYR A 162 12.86 -13.91 3.57
CA TYR A 162 12.65 -14.99 2.61
C TYR A 162 13.90 -15.83 2.36
N ALA A 163 14.88 -15.82 3.28
CA ALA A 163 16.15 -16.53 3.09
C ALA A 163 15.99 -18.00 2.67
N ALA A 164 15.02 -18.73 3.25
CA ALA A 164 14.72 -20.12 2.89
C ALA A 164 14.31 -20.28 1.41
N LEU A 165 13.70 -19.25 0.82
CA LEU A 165 13.32 -19.23 -0.59
C LEU A 165 14.50 -18.85 -1.50
N LEU A 166 15.37 -17.94 -1.04
CA LEU A 166 16.52 -17.45 -1.82
C LEU A 166 17.63 -18.50 -2.00
N VAL A 167 17.64 -19.57 -1.21
CA VAL A 167 18.63 -20.66 -1.30
C VAL A 167 18.18 -21.80 -2.21
N GLU A 168 16.94 -21.77 -2.70
CA GLU A 168 16.37 -22.81 -3.56
C GLU A 168 16.21 -22.33 -5.01
N PRO A 169 16.43 -23.19 -6.02
CA PRO A 169 16.06 -22.90 -7.40
C PRO A 169 14.54 -22.65 -7.53
N GLY A 170 14.15 -21.81 -8.49
CA GLY A 170 12.75 -21.40 -8.63
C GLY A 170 12.45 -20.67 -9.92
N GLU A 171 11.36 -19.92 -9.91
CA GLU A 171 10.94 -19.06 -11.03
C GLU A 171 10.63 -17.65 -10.52
N ILE A 172 11.28 -16.65 -11.10
CA ILE A 172 10.87 -15.25 -10.95
C ILE A 172 9.71 -15.01 -11.88
N ALA A 173 8.66 -14.36 -11.37
CA ALA A 173 7.56 -13.82 -12.16
C ALA A 173 7.41 -12.32 -11.88
N VAL A 174 7.27 -11.52 -12.94
CA VAL A 174 7.02 -10.08 -12.84
C VAL A 174 5.83 -9.72 -13.70
N TYR A 175 4.82 -9.12 -13.08
CA TYR A 175 3.66 -8.58 -13.79
C TYR A 175 3.60 -7.08 -13.62
N LEU A 176 3.76 -6.36 -14.73
CA LEU A 176 3.46 -4.94 -14.86
C LEU A 176 2.56 -4.80 -16.08
N GLY A 177 1.25 -4.60 -15.86
CA GLY A 177 0.27 -4.45 -16.92
C GLY A 177 0.37 -3.07 -17.57
N ASN A 178 1.10 -2.95 -18.67
CA ASN A 178 1.25 -1.70 -19.41
C ASN A 178 0.57 -1.75 -20.78
N LEU A 179 0.10 -0.59 -21.24
CA LEU A 179 -0.49 -0.40 -22.56
C LEU A 179 0.13 0.82 -23.23
N VAL A 180 0.46 0.67 -24.51
CA VAL A 180 1.01 1.73 -25.36
C VAL A 180 0.13 1.94 -26.59
N ASP A 181 -0.31 3.18 -26.78
CA ASP A 181 -1.15 3.65 -27.89
C ASP A 181 -0.84 5.12 -28.24
N SER A 182 -1.76 5.81 -28.93
CA SER A 182 -1.58 7.22 -29.31
C SER A 182 -1.59 8.19 -28.13
N THR A 183 -2.15 7.80 -26.99
CA THR A 183 -2.23 8.58 -25.75
C THR A 183 -1.13 8.15 -24.78
N TYR A 184 -1.00 6.85 -24.56
CA TYR A 184 -0.03 6.23 -23.67
C TYR A 184 1.21 5.85 -24.47
N THR A 185 2.27 6.65 -24.38
CA THR A 185 3.49 6.45 -25.18
C THR A 185 4.67 5.89 -24.38
N GLY A 186 4.50 5.75 -23.06
CA GLY A 186 5.54 5.30 -22.14
C GLY A 186 5.71 3.79 -22.09
N VAL A 187 6.91 3.33 -22.46
CA VAL A 187 7.41 1.97 -22.20
C VAL A 187 8.29 2.01 -20.95
N TYR A 188 8.06 1.11 -20.00
CA TYR A 188 8.92 0.97 -18.83
C TYR A 188 10.05 -0.02 -19.14
N HIS A 189 11.29 0.42 -19.04
CA HIS A 189 12.46 -0.45 -19.12
C HIS A 189 12.96 -0.71 -17.70
N ALA A 190 12.92 -1.96 -17.26
CA ALA A 190 13.14 -2.30 -15.87
C ALA A 190 14.18 -3.41 -15.68
N ASN A 191 14.94 -3.28 -14.60
CA ASN A 191 15.87 -4.28 -14.09
C ASN A 191 15.49 -4.67 -12.66
N LEU A 192 15.51 -5.97 -12.39
CA LEU A 192 15.35 -6.55 -11.07
C LEU A 192 16.69 -7.15 -10.63
N THR A 193 17.28 -6.63 -9.56
CA THR A 193 18.59 -7.06 -9.05
C THR A 193 18.47 -7.52 -7.60
N LEU A 194 19.11 -8.63 -7.24
CA LEU A 194 19.23 -9.10 -5.87
C LEU A 194 20.63 -8.83 -5.35
N HIS A 195 20.73 -8.12 -4.22
CA HIS A 195 21.98 -7.81 -3.53
C HIS A 195 22.07 -8.61 -2.23
N LEU A 196 23.13 -9.40 -2.09
CA LEU A 196 23.34 -10.26 -0.93
C LEU A 196 24.55 -9.80 -0.12
N TYR A 197 24.38 -9.74 1.20
CA TYR A 197 25.41 -9.42 2.17
C TYR A 197 25.54 -10.57 3.17
N PHE A 198 26.76 -10.89 3.56
CA PHE A 198 27.08 -12.06 4.37
C PHE A 198 27.78 -11.66 5.66
N HIS A 199 27.52 -12.40 6.74
CA HIS A 199 28.29 -12.22 7.96
C HIS A 199 29.73 -12.72 7.75
N PRO A 200 30.75 -11.99 8.26
CA PRO A 200 32.15 -12.41 8.13
C PRO A 200 32.46 -13.68 8.94
N ALA A 201 31.67 -13.96 9.97
CA ALA A 201 31.69 -15.18 10.77
C ALA A 201 30.25 -15.58 11.12
N PRO A 202 29.96 -16.87 11.39
CA PRO A 202 28.65 -17.29 11.85
C PRO A 202 28.22 -16.48 13.09
N PRO A 203 26.96 -16.00 13.16
CA PRO A 203 26.46 -15.30 14.32
C PRO A 203 26.54 -16.19 15.57
N PRO A 204 26.79 -15.62 16.75
CA PRO A 204 26.80 -16.38 17.99
C PRO A 204 25.44 -17.07 18.21
N PRO A 205 25.43 -18.35 18.62
CA PRO A 205 24.18 -19.07 18.88
C PRO A 205 23.41 -18.54 20.11
N PRO A 206 22.07 -18.58 20.11
CA PRO A 206 21.23 -18.87 18.95
C PRO A 206 21.05 -17.60 18.09
N PRO A 207 21.21 -17.67 16.76
CA PRO A 207 20.84 -16.56 15.90
C PRO A 207 19.31 -16.31 15.97
N PRO A 208 18.84 -15.09 15.63
CA PRO A 208 17.42 -14.86 15.37
C PRO A 208 16.95 -15.85 14.31
N GLN A 209 15.94 -16.65 14.63
CA GLN A 209 15.52 -17.73 13.74
C GLN A 209 14.65 -17.16 12.61
N GLN A 210 15.17 -17.22 11.38
CA GLN A 210 14.38 -17.01 10.17
C GLN A 210 13.42 -18.18 9.98
N ALA A 211 12.36 -17.99 9.19
CA ALA A 211 11.48 -19.09 8.83
C ALA A 211 12.25 -20.14 8.01
N ASP A 212 11.98 -21.41 8.27
CA ASP A 212 12.62 -22.55 7.61
C ASP A 212 11.92 -22.88 6.27
N LEU A 213 10.66 -22.47 6.11
CA LEU A 213 9.87 -22.66 4.90
C LEU A 213 8.96 -21.46 4.65
N ILE A 214 8.89 -21.02 3.39
CA ILE A 214 7.95 -20.00 2.90
C ILE A 214 6.97 -20.68 1.94
N VAL A 215 5.68 -20.68 2.27
CA VAL A 215 4.63 -21.25 1.44
C VAL A 215 3.79 -20.13 0.81
N PRO A 216 3.75 -20.00 -0.53
CA PRO A 216 3.02 -18.94 -1.18
C PRO A 216 1.51 -19.19 -1.23
N ILE A 217 0.73 -18.20 -0.79
CA ILE A 217 -0.73 -18.17 -0.88
C ILE A 217 -1.14 -17.19 -1.99
N SER A 218 -0.83 -17.61 -3.22
CA SER A 218 -1.07 -16.88 -4.46
C SER A 218 -1.59 -17.82 -5.55
N ARG A 219 -2.08 -17.26 -6.65
CA ARG A 219 -2.51 -17.97 -7.86
C ARG A 219 -1.33 -18.56 -8.60
N SER A 220 -1.58 -19.68 -9.26
CA SER A 220 -0.58 -20.38 -10.08
C SER A 220 -0.60 -19.90 -11.53
N LEU A 221 0.56 -19.88 -12.18
CA LEU A 221 0.72 -19.62 -13.61
C LEU A 221 0.17 -20.78 -14.47
N PRO A 222 -0.19 -20.56 -15.75
CA PRO A 222 -0.24 -19.28 -16.46
C PRO A 222 -1.47 -18.44 -16.10
N LEU A 223 -1.32 -17.13 -16.11
CA LEU A 223 -2.38 -16.14 -15.84
C LEU A 223 -2.37 -15.09 -16.96
N ASN A 224 -3.39 -14.23 -17.03
CA ASN A 224 -3.36 -13.01 -17.86
C ASN A 224 -3.29 -11.75 -16.98
N ASP A 225 -2.70 -11.92 -15.79
CA ASP A 225 -2.64 -10.99 -14.68
C ASP A 225 -1.49 -11.41 -13.72
N GLY A 226 -1.24 -10.65 -12.66
CA GLY A 226 -0.35 -11.05 -11.57
C GLY A 226 -0.84 -12.26 -10.78
N GLN A 227 0.03 -12.81 -9.92
CA GLN A 227 -0.29 -13.99 -9.12
C GLN A 227 -1.17 -13.69 -7.89
N TRP A 228 -1.53 -12.44 -7.64
CA TRP A 228 -2.50 -12.06 -6.61
C TRP A 228 -3.92 -12.55 -6.93
N PHE A 229 -4.73 -12.76 -5.89
CA PHE A 229 -6.18 -12.86 -6.03
C PHE A 229 -6.79 -11.50 -6.31
N ALA A 230 -7.93 -11.49 -7.01
CA ALA A 230 -8.70 -10.28 -7.29
C ALA A 230 -10.08 -10.43 -6.65
N ILE A 231 -10.33 -9.70 -5.56
CA ILE A 231 -11.64 -9.66 -4.89
C ILE A 231 -12.51 -8.62 -5.58
N GLN A 232 -13.68 -9.04 -6.03
CA GLN A 232 -14.55 -8.27 -6.93
C GLN A 232 -15.75 -7.60 -6.25
N ASN A 233 -16.02 -7.92 -4.98
CA ASN A 233 -17.07 -7.29 -4.16
C ASN A 233 -16.99 -7.80 -2.71
N ALA A 234 -17.82 -7.22 -1.84
CA ALA A 234 -17.89 -7.56 -0.42
C ALA A 234 -18.28 -9.02 -0.09
N THR A 235 -18.84 -9.77 -1.03
CA THR A 235 -19.21 -11.20 -0.84
C THR A 235 -18.22 -12.17 -1.48
N ASP A 236 -17.28 -11.65 -2.27
CA ASP A 236 -16.26 -12.45 -2.92
C ASP A 236 -15.15 -12.80 -1.92
N VAL A 237 -14.88 -14.10 -1.81
CA VAL A 237 -13.83 -14.66 -0.96
C VAL A 237 -12.92 -15.50 -1.84
N GLN A 238 -11.65 -15.14 -1.86
CA GLN A 238 -10.62 -15.84 -2.61
C GLN A 238 -9.76 -16.64 -1.65
N SER A 239 -9.42 -17.88 -2.00
CA SER A 239 -8.68 -18.75 -1.09
C SER A 239 -7.72 -19.69 -1.78
N LYS A 240 -6.82 -20.28 -0.99
CA LYS A 240 -5.94 -21.38 -1.40
C LYS A 240 -5.89 -22.44 -0.32
N LYS A 241 -5.99 -23.70 -0.74
CA LYS A 241 -5.77 -24.85 0.12
C LYS A 241 -4.30 -25.23 0.15
N LEU A 242 -3.78 -25.46 1.35
CA LEU A 242 -2.42 -25.95 1.57
C LEU A 242 -2.35 -26.75 2.87
N SER A 243 -1.44 -27.71 2.92
CA SER A 243 -1.10 -28.42 4.16
C SER A 243 0.09 -27.77 4.85
N ILE A 244 0.10 -27.82 6.19
CA ILE A 244 1.23 -27.37 7.00
C ILE A 244 2.04 -28.60 7.44
N PRO A 245 3.38 -28.60 7.33
CA PRO A 245 4.22 -29.68 7.86
C PRO A 245 3.94 -29.93 9.34
N SER A 246 3.73 -31.20 9.70
CA SER A 246 3.31 -31.60 11.05
C SER A 246 4.34 -31.32 12.14
N ASN A 247 5.57 -30.94 11.80
CA ASN A 247 6.61 -30.53 12.74
C ASN A 247 6.75 -29.01 12.87
N THR A 248 5.81 -28.23 12.34
CA THR A 248 5.81 -26.76 12.49
C THR A 248 5.55 -26.37 13.94
N TYR A 249 6.34 -25.44 14.50
CA TYR A 249 6.14 -24.91 15.85
C TYR A 249 5.82 -23.42 15.92
N ARG A 250 5.99 -22.67 14.81
CA ARG A 250 5.56 -21.28 14.65
C ARG A 250 5.09 -21.04 13.23
N ALA A 251 4.06 -20.22 13.07
CA ALA A 251 3.53 -19.84 11.77
C ALA A 251 3.08 -18.37 11.76
N VAL A 252 3.55 -17.60 10.78
CA VAL A 252 3.20 -16.18 10.59
C VAL A 252 2.76 -15.97 9.15
N LEU A 253 1.61 -15.34 8.96
CA LEU A 253 1.10 -14.96 7.65
C LEU A 253 1.45 -13.50 7.36
N GLU A 254 2.14 -13.26 6.25
CA GLU A 254 2.42 -11.92 5.72
C GLU A 254 1.46 -11.64 4.57
N VAL A 255 0.59 -10.64 4.71
CA VAL A 255 -0.46 -10.30 3.74
C VAL A 255 -0.08 -9.06 2.94
N PHE A 256 -0.22 -9.12 1.62
CA PHE A 256 -0.05 -7.99 0.70
C PHE A 256 -1.42 -7.52 0.22
N VAL A 257 -1.64 -6.21 0.21
CA VAL A 257 -2.93 -5.62 -0.17
C VAL A 257 -2.72 -4.39 -1.06
N SER A 258 -3.51 -4.28 -2.13
CA SER A 258 -3.70 -3.03 -2.88
C SER A 258 -5.15 -2.94 -3.38
N PHE A 259 -5.66 -1.72 -3.51
CA PHE A 259 -7.07 -1.41 -3.79
C PHE A 259 -7.17 -0.53 -5.03
N HIS A 260 -8.05 -0.86 -5.96
CA HIS A 260 -8.04 -0.30 -7.31
C HIS A 260 -9.44 0.06 -7.78
N SER A 261 -9.54 0.72 -8.94
CA SER A 261 -10.81 1.05 -9.57
C SER A 261 -11.71 1.87 -8.64
N ASN A 262 -12.96 1.49 -8.38
CA ASN A 262 -13.86 2.28 -7.54
C ASN A 262 -13.45 2.31 -6.05
N ASP A 263 -12.53 1.43 -5.64
CA ASP A 263 -11.95 1.46 -4.30
C ASP A 263 -10.59 2.16 -4.24
N GLU A 264 -10.02 2.68 -5.33
CA GLU A 264 -8.76 3.44 -5.28
C GLU A 264 -8.82 4.63 -4.28
N PHE A 265 -10.00 5.24 -4.15
CA PHE A 265 -10.28 6.37 -3.26
C PHE A 265 -11.33 6.03 -2.18
N TRP A 266 -11.43 4.77 -1.75
CA TRP A 266 -12.50 4.28 -0.84
C TRP A 266 -12.75 5.17 0.39
N TYR A 267 -11.71 5.82 0.93
CA TYR A 267 -11.77 6.73 2.08
C TYR A 267 -12.54 8.04 1.84
N THR A 268 -12.88 8.33 0.58
CA THR A 268 -13.70 9.46 0.14
C THR A 268 -15.10 9.04 -0.27
N ASN A 269 -15.41 7.74 -0.31
CA ASN A 269 -16.69 7.23 -0.79
C ASN A 269 -17.82 7.58 0.22
N PRO A 270 -18.93 8.16 -0.25
CA PRO A 270 -20.10 8.41 0.60
C PRO A 270 -20.92 7.12 0.84
N PRO A 271 -21.85 7.14 1.81
CA PRO A 271 -22.83 6.07 1.98
C PRO A 271 -23.78 5.95 0.77
N ASN A 272 -24.29 4.75 0.51
CA ASN A 272 -25.20 4.49 -0.63
C ASN A 272 -26.49 5.33 -0.55
N GLU A 273 -27.03 5.57 0.65
CA GLU A 273 -28.23 6.39 0.87
C GLU A 273 -28.08 7.82 0.31
N TYR A 274 -26.88 8.41 0.43
CA TYR A 274 -26.58 9.73 -0.14
C TYR A 274 -26.57 9.71 -1.67
N LEU A 275 -26.04 8.64 -2.26
CA LEU A 275 -26.01 8.46 -3.71
C LEU A 275 -27.42 8.26 -4.28
N GLU A 276 -28.23 7.43 -3.63
CA GLU A 276 -29.62 7.19 -4.00
C GLU A 276 -30.45 8.47 -3.92
N ALA A 277 -30.36 9.22 -2.81
CA ALA A 277 -31.11 10.45 -2.62
C ALA A 277 -30.77 11.55 -3.65
N ASN A 278 -29.54 11.52 -4.20
CA ASN A 278 -29.05 12.50 -5.17
C ASN A 278 -28.98 11.96 -6.61
N ASN A 279 -29.46 10.73 -6.87
CA ASN A 279 -29.40 10.06 -8.18
C ASN A 279 -27.98 9.98 -8.78
N MET A 280 -26.99 9.62 -7.97
CA MET A 280 -25.57 9.56 -8.35
C MET A 280 -25.06 8.12 -8.50
N SER A 281 -25.63 7.36 -9.43
CA SER A 281 -25.31 5.94 -9.61
C SER A 281 -23.90 5.66 -10.19
N SER A 282 -23.22 6.68 -10.72
CA SER A 282 -21.86 6.56 -11.29
C SER A 282 -20.75 6.84 -10.29
N VAL A 283 -21.09 7.13 -9.03
CA VAL A 283 -20.16 7.47 -7.97
C VAL A 283 -19.90 6.24 -7.12
N PRO A 284 -18.64 5.90 -6.81
CA PRO A 284 -18.32 4.82 -5.88
C PRO A 284 -18.98 5.02 -4.50
N GLY A 285 -19.70 3.99 -4.06
CA GLY A 285 -20.40 4.00 -2.77
C GLY A 285 -19.73 3.11 -1.71
N ASN A 286 -20.58 2.44 -0.93
CA ASN A 286 -20.25 1.55 0.18
C ASN A 286 -19.53 2.23 1.37
N GLY A 287 -19.59 3.56 1.46
CA GLY A 287 -19.02 4.32 2.56
C GLY A 287 -17.50 4.21 2.67
N ALA A 288 -16.96 4.91 3.67
CA ALA A 288 -15.53 5.17 3.77
C ALA A 288 -14.75 4.11 4.57
N PHE A 289 -15.23 2.86 4.73
CA PHE A 289 -14.53 1.84 5.52
C PHE A 289 -14.35 0.54 4.76
N ARG A 290 -13.14 -0.02 4.82
CA ARG A 290 -12.74 -1.30 4.24
C ARG A 290 -11.91 -2.08 5.27
N GLU A 291 -12.16 -3.37 5.38
CA GLU A 291 -11.42 -4.29 6.25
C GLU A 291 -11.13 -5.56 5.46
N VAL A 292 -9.85 -5.94 5.36
CA VAL A 292 -9.48 -7.26 4.84
C VAL A 292 -9.59 -8.26 5.97
N ILE A 293 -10.39 -9.30 5.78
CA ILE A 293 -10.56 -10.42 6.71
C ILE A 293 -9.73 -11.59 6.23
N VAL A 294 -8.92 -12.15 7.13
CA VAL A 294 -8.11 -13.34 6.88
C VAL A 294 -8.71 -14.52 7.65
N ARG A 295 -9.01 -15.59 6.92
CA ARG A 295 -9.61 -16.82 7.45
C ARG A 295 -8.69 -18.01 7.24
N VAL A 296 -8.70 -18.92 8.20
CA VAL A 296 -8.18 -20.27 8.03
C VAL A 296 -9.30 -21.24 8.35
N ASN A 297 -9.76 -21.96 7.33
CA ASN A 297 -11.04 -22.64 7.32
C ASN A 297 -12.15 -21.62 7.69
N ASP A 298 -12.93 -21.87 8.74
CA ASP A 298 -14.02 -20.98 9.17
C ASP A 298 -13.58 -19.90 10.19
N ASP A 299 -12.38 -20.04 10.78
CA ASP A 299 -11.90 -19.15 11.85
C ASP A 299 -11.29 -17.86 11.27
N ILE A 300 -11.67 -16.69 11.81
CA ILE A 300 -11.00 -15.42 11.53
C ILE A 300 -9.71 -15.38 12.34
N VAL A 301 -8.57 -15.53 11.67
CA VAL A 301 -7.24 -15.56 12.31
C VAL A 301 -6.62 -14.17 12.43
N GLY A 302 -7.10 -13.20 11.65
CA GLY A 302 -6.67 -11.81 11.72
C GLY A 302 -7.43 -10.90 10.76
N ALA A 303 -7.15 -9.61 10.85
CA ALA A 303 -7.66 -8.58 9.95
C ALA A 303 -6.56 -7.58 9.58
N VAL A 304 -6.72 -6.93 8.42
CA VAL A 304 -5.85 -5.86 7.95
C VAL A 304 -6.68 -4.62 7.64
N TRP A 305 -6.36 -3.53 8.31
CA TRP A 305 -6.87 -2.19 8.01
C TRP A 305 -5.72 -1.42 7.36
N PRO A 306 -5.66 -1.41 6.02
CA PRO A 306 -4.44 -1.01 5.33
C PRO A 306 -4.16 0.48 5.49
N PHE A 307 -2.87 0.83 5.54
CA PHE A 307 -2.44 2.20 5.31
C PHE A 307 -3.02 2.69 3.97
N THR A 308 -3.58 3.90 3.98
CA THR A 308 -4.17 4.52 2.79
C THR A 308 -3.08 5.06 1.88
N VAL A 309 -2.43 4.15 1.15
CA VAL A 309 -1.47 4.48 0.08
C VAL A 309 -2.20 5.33 -0.97
N ILE A 310 -1.59 6.45 -1.34
CA ILE A 310 -2.03 7.25 -2.48
C ILE A 310 -1.04 6.98 -3.62
N TYR A 311 -1.54 6.38 -4.70
CA TYR A 311 -0.73 6.06 -5.87
C TYR A 311 -0.26 7.31 -6.62
N THR A 312 0.72 7.15 -7.52
CA THR A 312 1.37 8.31 -8.14
C THR A 312 0.46 9.07 -9.11
N GLY A 313 -0.70 8.50 -9.47
CA GLY A 313 -1.79 9.15 -10.18
C GLY A 313 -2.87 9.78 -9.29
N GLY A 314 -2.90 9.42 -8.00
CA GLY A 314 -4.08 9.60 -7.14
C GLY A 314 -4.33 11.03 -6.66
N ILE A 315 -5.62 11.40 -6.54
CA ILE A 315 -6.15 12.73 -6.13
C ILE A 315 -5.75 13.85 -7.09
N ASN A 316 -4.45 14.14 -7.18
CA ASN A 316 -3.85 15.06 -8.12
C ASN A 316 -2.43 14.56 -8.43
N PRO A 317 -2.17 14.06 -9.65
CA PRO A 317 -0.90 13.41 -9.99
C PRO A 317 0.30 14.39 -9.95
N LEU A 318 0.06 15.70 -9.93
CA LEU A 318 1.13 16.70 -9.81
C LEU A 318 1.73 16.78 -8.41
N LEU A 319 1.04 16.25 -7.39
CA LEU A 319 1.53 16.20 -6.02
C LEU A 319 2.74 15.25 -5.89
N TRP A 320 2.73 14.14 -6.64
CA TRP A 320 3.65 13.02 -6.42
C TRP A 320 4.91 13.11 -7.27
N ARG A 321 5.41 14.34 -7.48
CA ARG A 321 6.53 14.63 -8.40
C ARG A 321 7.57 15.52 -7.70
N PRO A 322 8.88 15.20 -7.76
CA PRO A 322 9.44 13.86 -7.92
C PRO A 322 9.35 13.01 -6.64
N ILE A 323 8.84 13.56 -5.52
CA ILE A 323 8.64 12.85 -4.26
C ILE A 323 7.29 12.15 -4.33
N THR A 324 7.26 10.82 -4.28
CA THR A 324 6.02 10.04 -4.42
C THR A 324 5.32 9.85 -3.07
N GLY A 325 4.05 9.41 -3.11
CA GLY A 325 3.27 9.14 -1.91
C GLY A 325 3.94 8.11 -0.99
N ILE A 326 3.79 8.25 0.33
CA ILE A 326 4.30 7.26 1.29
C ILE A 326 3.79 5.85 0.90
N GLY A 327 4.68 4.86 0.80
CA GLY A 327 4.35 3.47 0.48
C GLY A 327 3.81 3.23 -0.93
N SER A 328 3.92 4.19 -1.85
CA SER A 328 3.52 4.02 -3.26
C SER A 328 4.53 3.17 -4.03
N PHE A 329 5.82 3.32 -3.76
CA PHE A 329 6.89 2.57 -4.39
C PHE A 329 7.17 1.25 -3.67
N ASN A 330 7.08 1.23 -2.34
CA ASN A 330 7.21 0.01 -1.55
C ASN A 330 5.94 -0.20 -0.72
N LEU A 331 4.94 -0.88 -1.29
CA LEU A 331 3.66 -1.04 -0.60
C LEU A 331 3.82 -1.86 0.71
N PRO A 332 3.14 -1.44 1.80
CA PRO A 332 3.19 -2.14 3.08
C PRO A 332 2.68 -3.57 3.02
N THR A 333 3.15 -4.39 3.97
CA THR A 333 2.65 -5.74 4.25
C THR A 333 2.28 -5.85 5.72
N TYR A 334 1.47 -6.87 6.04
CA TYR A 334 0.87 -7.00 7.36
C TYR A 334 1.04 -8.41 7.89
N ASP A 335 1.71 -8.54 9.04
CA ASP A 335 1.99 -9.82 9.69
C ASP A 335 0.86 -10.21 10.65
N ILE A 336 0.41 -11.46 10.57
CA ILE A 336 -0.58 -12.09 11.45
C ILE A 336 0.03 -13.39 12.01
N ASP A 337 0.26 -13.46 13.32
CA ASP A 337 0.82 -14.66 13.95
C ASP A 337 -0.29 -15.68 14.19
N ILE A 338 -0.28 -16.75 13.39
CA ILE A 338 -1.28 -17.83 13.45
C ILE A 338 -0.80 -19.02 14.28
N THR A 339 0.34 -18.89 14.99
CA THR A 339 0.88 -19.94 15.88
C THR A 339 -0.15 -20.47 16.88
N PRO A 340 -1.03 -19.64 17.50
CA PRO A 340 -2.08 -20.15 18.38
C PRO A 340 -3.02 -21.19 17.74
N PHE A 341 -3.18 -21.16 16.42
CA PHE A 341 -4.06 -22.06 15.67
C PHE A 341 -3.38 -23.36 15.23
N LEU A 342 -2.06 -23.52 15.40
CA LEU A 342 -1.35 -24.71 14.92
C LEU A 342 -1.93 -26.02 15.47
N GLY A 343 -2.51 -26.03 16.67
CA GLY A 343 -3.21 -27.21 17.18
C GLY A 343 -4.35 -27.75 16.30
N LYS A 344 -4.93 -26.89 15.44
CA LYS A 344 -5.95 -27.27 14.44
C LYS A 344 -5.36 -27.54 13.04
N LEU A 345 -4.09 -27.19 12.80
CA LEU A 345 -3.50 -27.15 11.46
C LEU A 345 -2.38 -28.18 11.22
N LEU A 346 -2.00 -28.94 12.25
CA LEU A 346 -0.89 -29.92 12.21
C LEU A 346 -1.38 -31.36 11.95
N ASP A 347 -2.58 -31.52 11.39
CA ASP A 347 -3.21 -32.84 11.16
C ASP A 347 -2.74 -33.52 9.85
N GLY A 348 -1.98 -32.81 9.02
CA GLY A 348 -1.48 -33.28 7.73
C GLY A 348 -2.48 -33.13 6.58
N ASN A 349 -3.68 -32.60 6.84
CA ASN A 349 -4.67 -32.29 5.81
C ASN A 349 -4.40 -30.92 5.20
N GLU A 350 -5.11 -30.62 4.10
CA GLU A 350 -5.15 -29.27 3.55
C GLU A 350 -6.14 -28.40 4.34
N HIS A 351 -5.74 -27.15 4.59
CA HIS A 351 -6.58 -26.12 5.20
C HIS A 351 -6.78 -24.97 4.22
N ASP A 352 -7.96 -24.35 4.25
CA ASP A 352 -8.33 -23.28 3.35
C ASP A 352 -7.90 -21.92 3.92
N PHE A 353 -6.99 -21.22 3.24
CA PHE A 353 -6.57 -19.87 3.61
C PHE A 353 -7.31 -18.86 2.74
N GLY A 354 -8.27 -18.16 3.33
CA GLY A 354 -9.21 -17.30 2.63
C GLY A 354 -9.06 -15.81 2.95
N PHE A 355 -9.36 -14.97 1.97
CA PHE A 355 -9.33 -13.52 2.04
C PHE A 355 -10.64 -12.93 1.52
N GLY A 356 -11.23 -12.01 2.28
CA GLY A 356 -12.39 -11.23 1.87
C GLY A 356 -12.22 -9.77 2.29
N VAL A 357 -12.99 -8.86 1.67
CA VAL A 357 -12.92 -7.43 2.02
C VAL A 357 -14.31 -6.88 2.35
N THR A 358 -14.49 -6.45 3.59
CA THR A 358 -15.72 -5.80 4.03
C THR A 358 -15.96 -4.54 3.22
N ASN A 359 -17.20 -4.37 2.72
CA ASN A 359 -17.65 -3.25 1.90
C ASN A 359 -16.92 -3.06 0.56
N ALA A 360 -16.13 -4.04 0.10
CA ALA A 360 -15.44 -3.94 -1.18
C ALA A 360 -16.38 -3.69 -2.36
N LEU A 361 -15.89 -2.87 -3.27
CA LEU A 361 -16.36 -2.71 -4.62
C LEU A 361 -15.55 -3.66 -5.52
N ASP A 362 -15.10 -3.21 -6.67
CA ASP A 362 -14.83 -4.07 -7.83
C ASP A 362 -13.41 -4.65 -7.94
N LEU A 363 -12.42 -4.14 -7.21
CA LEU A 363 -11.05 -4.65 -7.38
C LEU A 363 -10.12 -4.44 -6.18
N TRP A 364 -9.79 -5.54 -5.49
CA TRP A 364 -8.71 -5.62 -4.50
C TRP A 364 -7.74 -6.74 -4.85
N TYR A 365 -6.45 -6.42 -4.91
CA TYR A 365 -5.40 -7.43 -5.07
C TYR A 365 -4.87 -7.88 -3.72
N ILE A 366 -4.99 -9.17 -3.45
CA ILE A 366 -4.59 -9.79 -2.18
C ILE A 366 -3.86 -11.10 -2.45
N ASP A 367 -2.76 -11.31 -1.75
CA ASP A 367 -2.10 -12.60 -1.58
C ASP A 367 -1.28 -12.58 -0.28
N ALA A 368 -0.66 -13.72 0.05
CA ALA A 368 0.12 -13.81 1.26
C ALA A 368 1.29 -14.80 1.15
N ASN A 369 2.25 -14.65 2.05
CA ASN A 369 3.32 -15.61 2.27
C ASN A 369 3.17 -16.21 3.68
N LEU A 370 3.11 -17.53 3.76
CA LEU A 370 3.08 -18.25 5.04
C LEU A 370 4.51 -18.62 5.44
N HIS A 371 5.00 -17.96 6.49
CA HIS A 371 6.31 -18.17 7.09
C HIS A 371 6.20 -19.26 8.17
N LEU A 372 6.93 -20.35 8.03
CA LEU A 372 6.87 -21.52 8.91
C LEU A 372 8.23 -21.81 9.55
N TRP A 373 8.22 -22.06 10.85
CA TRP A 373 9.39 -22.54 11.58
C TRP A 373 9.19 -24.01 11.96
N LEU A 374 10.15 -24.85 11.61
CA LEU A 374 10.07 -26.30 11.68
C LEU A 374 10.97 -26.85 12.79
N ASP A 375 10.46 -27.85 13.51
CA ASP A 375 11.26 -28.61 14.47
C ASP A 375 12.04 -29.70 13.72
N HIS A 376 13.33 -29.49 13.52
CA HIS A 376 14.20 -30.47 12.85
C HIS A 376 14.60 -31.66 13.75
N ARG A 377 14.23 -31.65 15.04
CA ARG A 377 14.53 -32.75 15.98
C ARG A 377 13.32 -33.63 16.27
N SER A 378 12.15 -33.26 15.76
CA SER A 378 10.91 -34.02 15.89
C SER A 378 10.21 -34.15 14.55
N GLU A 379 9.70 -35.34 14.25
CA GLU A 379 8.88 -35.55 13.04
C GLU A 379 7.49 -34.91 13.16
N LYS A 380 7.03 -34.67 14.41
CA LYS A 380 5.73 -34.07 14.70
C LYS A 380 5.79 -33.16 15.92
N THR A 381 5.06 -32.06 15.85
CA THR A 381 4.70 -31.21 16.98
C THR A 381 3.23 -31.48 17.33
N THR A 382 2.83 -31.08 18.54
CA THR A 382 1.43 -31.16 18.96
C THR A 382 1.03 -29.80 19.49
N GLY A 383 -0.18 -29.35 19.20
CA GLY A 383 -0.66 -28.06 19.66
C GLY A 383 -2.08 -28.12 20.17
N SER A 384 -2.47 -27.09 20.91
CA SER A 384 -3.84 -26.89 21.37
C SER A 384 -4.21 -25.41 21.32
N LEU A 385 -5.43 -25.11 20.86
CA LEU A 385 -6.00 -23.76 20.95
C LEU A 385 -6.68 -23.62 22.31
N MET A 386 -6.13 -22.78 23.19
CA MET A 386 -6.58 -22.62 24.57
C MET A 386 -7.69 -21.58 24.70
N SER A 387 -7.59 -20.47 23.98
CA SER A 387 -8.63 -19.45 23.91
C SER A 387 -8.65 -18.78 22.54
N TYR A 388 -9.82 -18.36 22.11
CA TYR A 388 -10.04 -17.65 20.86
C TYR A 388 -11.24 -16.72 21.02
N ASP A 389 -11.03 -15.46 20.67
CA ASP A 389 -12.05 -14.41 20.68
C ASP A 389 -11.88 -13.54 19.43
N ALA A 390 -12.93 -13.48 18.61
CA ALA A 390 -12.96 -12.69 17.39
C ALA A 390 -14.37 -12.12 17.17
N PRO A 391 -14.83 -11.21 18.04
CA PRO A 391 -16.16 -10.60 17.90
C PRO A 391 -16.34 -9.97 16.51
N ALA A 392 -17.61 -9.84 16.11
CA ALA A 392 -17.97 -9.17 14.87
C ALA A 392 -17.47 -7.72 14.85
N LEU A 393 -17.22 -7.20 13.65
CA LEU A 393 -16.89 -5.80 13.43
C LEU A 393 -18.01 -4.91 14.00
N VAL A 394 -17.62 -3.93 14.82
CA VAL A 394 -18.53 -2.85 15.23
C VAL A 394 -18.33 -1.71 14.26
N LEU A 395 -19.33 -1.44 13.41
CA LEU A 395 -19.31 -0.36 12.41
C LEU A 395 -20.53 0.54 12.63
N ASN A 396 -20.29 1.85 12.72
CA ASN A 396 -21.33 2.87 12.79
C ASN A 396 -21.09 3.93 11.71
N VAL A 397 -22.17 4.40 11.09
CA VAL A 397 -22.14 5.47 10.09
C VAL A 397 -23.22 6.48 10.46
N ASP A 398 -22.80 7.67 10.90
CA ASP A 398 -23.70 8.78 11.15
C ASP A 398 -23.74 9.65 9.88
N SER A 399 -24.91 9.76 9.26
CA SER A 399 -25.13 10.54 8.03
C SER A 399 -26.04 11.74 8.29
N GLY A 400 -25.68 12.89 7.72
CA GLY A 400 -26.51 14.09 7.73
C GLY A 400 -26.27 14.94 6.50
N PHE A 401 -27.26 15.05 5.62
CA PHE A 401 -27.11 15.76 4.36
C PHE A 401 -28.41 16.41 3.88
N SER A 402 -28.28 17.39 3.00
CA SER A 402 -29.37 18.07 2.30
C SER A 402 -28.95 18.35 0.87
N GLY A 403 -29.48 17.59 -0.08
CA GLY A 403 -28.97 17.62 -1.45
C GLY A 403 -27.53 17.12 -1.50
N LEU A 404 -26.66 17.86 -2.20
CA LEU A 404 -25.25 17.51 -2.41
C LEU A 404 -24.32 17.93 -1.25
N ASP A 405 -24.83 18.63 -0.25
CA ASP A 405 -24.06 19.04 0.92
C ASP A 405 -24.38 18.13 2.09
N GLY A 406 -23.36 17.66 2.80
CA GLY A 406 -23.54 16.71 3.88
C GLY A 406 -22.27 16.32 4.61
N GLN A 407 -22.44 15.72 5.77
CA GLN A 407 -21.37 15.18 6.59
C GLN A 407 -21.67 13.71 6.92
N PHE A 408 -20.66 12.87 6.76
CA PHE A 408 -20.69 11.45 7.04
C PHE A 408 -19.56 11.12 8.02
N VAL A 409 -19.90 10.56 9.18
CA VAL A 409 -18.93 10.11 10.16
C VAL A 409 -19.00 8.60 10.26
N THR A 410 -17.96 7.92 9.81
CA THR A 410 -17.81 6.46 9.92
C THR A 410 -16.87 6.16 11.07
N SER A 411 -17.30 5.30 11.98
CA SER A 411 -16.44 4.77 13.05
C SER A 411 -16.49 3.26 13.07
N ALA A 412 -15.34 2.61 13.24
CA ALA A 412 -15.28 1.16 13.35
C ALA A 412 -14.32 0.70 14.45
N SER A 413 -14.58 -0.46 15.03
CA SER A 413 -13.65 -1.13 15.95
C SER A 413 -13.67 -2.65 15.77
N ARG A 414 -12.50 -3.26 15.97
CA ARG A 414 -12.30 -4.72 15.86
C ARG A 414 -11.35 -5.20 16.96
N HIS A 415 -11.65 -6.38 17.50
CA HIS A 415 -10.75 -7.12 18.37
C HIS A 415 -10.64 -8.57 17.90
N ILE A 416 -9.43 -9.10 17.88
CA ILE A 416 -9.13 -10.51 17.62
C ILE A 416 -8.06 -10.91 18.64
N SER A 417 -8.21 -12.04 19.32
CA SER A 417 -7.18 -12.62 20.17
C SER A 417 -7.25 -14.14 20.16
N ALA A 418 -6.09 -14.79 20.15
CA ALA A 418 -5.98 -16.22 20.25
C ALA A 418 -4.80 -16.58 21.17
N THR A 419 -4.99 -17.61 21.98
CA THR A 419 -3.92 -18.22 22.78
C THR A 419 -3.87 -19.70 22.48
N GLY A 420 -2.69 -20.21 22.16
CA GLY A 420 -2.48 -21.64 21.93
C GLY A 420 -1.15 -22.09 22.50
N SER A 421 -1.03 -23.39 22.77
CA SER A 421 0.23 -24.04 23.14
C SER A 421 0.71 -24.92 22.01
N VAL A 422 2.03 -24.97 21.81
CA VAL A 422 2.70 -25.91 20.91
C VAL A 422 3.82 -26.60 21.66
N LYS A 423 3.81 -27.93 21.64
CA LYS A 423 4.83 -28.80 22.20
C LYS A 423 5.71 -29.34 21.08
N SER A 424 6.99 -29.02 21.16
CA SER A 424 8.06 -29.44 20.26
C SER A 424 9.25 -29.99 21.06
N SER A 425 10.35 -30.33 20.36
CA SER A 425 11.62 -30.72 20.98
C SER A 425 12.26 -29.60 21.81
N TYR A 426 11.82 -28.35 21.62
CA TYR A 426 12.25 -27.18 22.38
C TYR A 426 11.45 -26.96 23.67
N GLY A 427 10.44 -27.80 23.93
CA GLY A 427 9.54 -27.69 25.07
C GLY A 427 8.12 -27.32 24.67
N GLU A 428 7.30 -26.99 25.66
CA GLU A 428 5.95 -26.49 25.46
C GLU A 428 5.95 -24.96 25.55
N ILE A 429 5.56 -24.32 24.45
CA ILE A 429 5.51 -22.86 24.31
C ILE A 429 4.05 -22.45 24.19
N THR A 430 3.62 -21.52 25.03
CA THR A 430 2.32 -20.87 24.92
C THR A 430 2.49 -19.53 24.22
N THR A 431 1.74 -19.32 23.14
CA THR A 431 1.74 -18.09 22.34
C THR A 431 0.37 -17.44 22.42
N ASN A 432 0.33 -16.16 22.75
CA ASN A 432 -0.81 -15.28 22.62
C ASN A 432 -0.58 -14.31 21.46
N PHE A 433 -1.55 -14.19 20.56
CA PHE A 433 -1.60 -13.16 19.54
C PHE A 433 -2.86 -12.32 19.75
N TYR A 434 -2.76 -11.02 19.47
CA TYR A 434 -3.92 -10.15 19.44
C TYR A 434 -3.79 -9.02 18.42
N GLN A 435 -4.96 -8.55 17.97
CA GLN A 435 -5.13 -7.32 17.22
C GLN A 435 -6.28 -6.49 17.84
N ARG A 436 -6.10 -5.17 17.83
CA ARG A 436 -7.10 -4.18 18.22
C ARG A 436 -7.04 -3.04 17.23
N PHE A 437 -8.20 -2.65 16.73
CA PHE A 437 -8.30 -1.58 15.76
C PHE A 437 -9.39 -0.59 16.13
N SER A 438 -9.15 0.69 15.85
CA SER A 438 -10.09 1.79 15.96
C SER A 438 -9.98 2.70 14.73
N TYR A 439 -11.11 3.02 14.11
CA TYR A 439 -11.19 3.78 12.88
C TYR A 439 -12.17 4.92 13.05
N VAL A 440 -11.81 6.10 12.57
CA VAL A 440 -12.71 7.23 12.43
C VAL A 440 -12.45 7.91 11.10
N ASN A 441 -13.51 8.21 10.35
CA ASN A 441 -13.48 9.03 9.16
C ASN A 441 -14.64 10.02 9.19
N SER A 442 -14.33 11.30 9.00
CA SER A 442 -15.32 12.34 8.71
C SER A 442 -15.15 12.79 7.27
N ASN A 443 -16.15 12.54 6.44
CA ASN A 443 -16.23 12.93 5.04
C ASN A 443 -17.32 14.00 4.88
N CYS A 444 -16.94 15.20 4.44
CA CYS A 444 -17.82 16.36 4.35
C CYS A 444 -17.85 16.91 2.93
N PHE A 445 -19.05 17.06 2.37
CA PHE A 445 -19.32 17.72 1.10
C PHE A 445 -19.98 19.08 1.38
N SER A 446 -19.51 20.10 0.69
CA SER A 446 -20.00 21.47 0.81
C SER A 446 -19.93 22.20 -0.53
N ASP A 447 -20.49 23.41 -0.56
CA ASP A 447 -20.58 24.24 -1.76
C ASP A 447 -21.24 23.49 -2.93
N ASN A 448 -22.42 22.91 -2.65
CA ASN A 448 -23.18 22.07 -3.55
C ASN A 448 -22.36 20.87 -4.08
N GLY A 449 -21.62 20.23 -3.17
CA GLY A 449 -20.75 19.08 -3.44
C GLY A 449 -19.47 19.38 -4.20
N THR A 450 -19.13 20.65 -4.49
CA THR A 450 -17.89 21.01 -5.23
C THR A 450 -16.63 20.99 -4.37
N VAL A 451 -16.81 21.06 -3.04
CA VAL A 451 -15.75 20.95 -2.04
C VAL A 451 -15.94 19.69 -1.23
N GLN A 452 -14.88 18.90 -1.08
CA GLN A 452 -14.86 17.72 -0.24
C GLN A 452 -13.70 17.77 0.77
N VAL A 453 -13.99 17.43 2.03
CA VAL A 453 -12.99 17.34 3.10
C VAL A 453 -13.10 16.01 3.82
N VAL A 454 -12.02 15.25 3.84
CA VAL A 454 -11.89 13.99 4.56
C VAL A 454 -10.88 14.15 5.70
N ASN A 455 -11.25 13.71 6.89
CA ASN A 455 -10.35 13.49 8.01
C ASN A 455 -10.48 12.05 8.47
N GLN A 456 -9.42 11.27 8.35
CA GLN A 456 -9.39 9.86 8.72
C GLN A 456 -8.26 9.59 9.72
N THR A 457 -8.50 8.67 10.63
CA THR A 457 -7.48 8.07 11.49
C THR A 457 -7.74 6.57 11.61
N ILE A 458 -6.73 5.78 11.24
CA ILE A 458 -6.67 4.35 11.50
C ILE A 458 -5.69 4.14 12.66
N ASP A 459 -6.14 3.55 13.76
CA ASP A 459 -5.31 3.18 14.90
C ASP A 459 -5.33 1.65 15.02
N GLY A 460 -4.16 1.03 14.87
CA GLY A 460 -3.98 -0.42 14.93
C GLY A 460 -2.92 -0.79 15.95
N LYS A 461 -3.28 -1.72 16.84
CA LYS A 461 -2.36 -2.30 17.82
C LYS A 461 -2.38 -3.81 17.71
N SER A 462 -1.21 -4.42 17.52
CA SER A 462 -1.04 -5.86 17.49
C SER A 462 0.11 -6.30 18.39
N GLY A 463 0.06 -7.53 18.86
CA GLY A 463 1.14 -8.07 19.66
C GLY A 463 1.17 -9.58 19.71
N VAL A 464 2.36 -10.11 19.94
CA VAL A 464 2.66 -11.52 20.14
C VAL A 464 3.40 -11.68 21.45
N PHE A 465 2.93 -12.59 22.30
CA PHE A 465 3.58 -12.94 23.55
C PHE A 465 3.75 -14.46 23.63
N ALA A 466 4.99 -14.93 23.55
CA ALA A 466 5.34 -16.34 23.64
C ALA A 466 6.19 -16.62 24.89
N LYS A 467 5.81 -17.62 25.66
CA LYS A 467 6.50 -18.05 26.89
C LYS A 467 6.57 -19.56 27.02
N ASP A 468 7.58 -20.04 27.73
CA ASP A 468 7.64 -21.40 28.26
C ASP A 468 7.44 -21.36 29.79
N SER A 469 7.69 -22.50 30.48
CA SER A 469 7.59 -22.59 31.94
C SER A 469 8.63 -21.78 32.70
N SER A 470 9.70 -21.34 32.04
CA SER A 470 10.90 -20.76 32.66
C SER A 470 11.09 -19.28 32.31
N ALA A 471 10.68 -18.83 31.13
CA ALA A 471 10.93 -17.48 30.65
C ALA A 471 9.95 -17.00 29.56
N VAL A 472 9.94 -15.68 29.36
CA VAL A 472 9.37 -15.06 28.16
C VAL A 472 10.37 -15.22 27.01
N LEU A 473 9.95 -15.92 25.96
CA LEU A 473 10.78 -16.18 24.79
C LEU A 473 10.74 -14.99 23.83
N LEU A 474 9.52 -14.48 23.58
CA LEU A 474 9.25 -13.38 22.67
C LEU A 474 8.08 -12.54 23.21
N SER A 475 8.23 -11.23 23.16
CA SER A 475 7.16 -10.27 23.43
C SER A 475 7.31 -9.13 22.45
N GLU A 476 6.44 -9.10 21.43
CA GLU A 476 6.41 -8.05 20.43
C GLU A 476 5.09 -7.30 20.50
N GLU A 477 5.17 -5.98 20.38
CA GLU A 477 4.01 -5.11 20.28
C GLU A 477 4.30 -4.04 19.23
N ILE A 478 3.33 -3.84 18.34
CA ILE A 478 3.36 -2.84 17.28
C ILE A 478 2.11 -1.96 17.46
N HIS A 479 2.32 -0.65 17.52
CA HIS A 479 1.27 0.37 17.48
C HIS A 479 1.48 1.25 16.26
N GLN A 480 0.50 1.26 15.37
CA GLN A 480 0.49 2.01 14.13
C GLN A 480 -0.69 2.98 14.11
N VAL A 481 -0.44 4.23 13.75
CA VAL A 481 -1.47 5.26 13.56
C VAL A 481 -1.27 5.91 12.20
N PHE A 482 -2.30 5.81 11.35
CA PHE A 482 -2.34 6.35 10.00
C PHE A 482 -3.31 7.52 9.91
N PRO A 483 -2.87 8.77 10.13
CA PRO A 483 -3.67 9.95 9.87
C PRO A 483 -3.74 10.25 8.38
N LEU A 484 -4.92 10.66 7.91
CA LEU A 484 -5.12 11.18 6.56
C LEU A 484 -6.06 12.39 6.60
N HIS A 485 -5.68 13.44 5.90
CA HIS A 485 -6.50 14.60 5.61
C HIS A 485 -6.47 14.85 4.11
N VAL A 486 -7.65 15.00 3.50
CA VAL A 486 -7.80 15.34 2.10
C VAL A 486 -8.77 16.50 1.99
N TYR A 487 -8.37 17.50 1.22
CA TYR A 487 -9.22 18.58 0.77
C TYR A 487 -9.18 18.60 -0.75
N THR A 488 -10.35 18.62 -1.38
CA THR A 488 -10.50 18.89 -2.81
C THR A 488 -11.52 19.99 -3.01
N GLY A 489 -11.23 20.87 -3.97
CA GLY A 489 -12.16 21.90 -4.42
C GLY A 489 -12.16 21.94 -5.94
N THR A 490 -13.33 21.81 -6.53
CA THR A 490 -13.51 21.84 -7.98
C THR A 490 -14.23 23.12 -8.41
N SER A 491 -13.92 23.61 -9.59
CA SER A 491 -14.64 24.73 -10.20
C SER A 491 -14.85 24.49 -11.69
N ASP A 492 -16.06 24.74 -12.15
CA ASP A 492 -16.47 24.54 -13.55
C ASP A 492 -15.80 25.53 -14.52
N GLN A 493 -15.39 25.04 -15.69
CA GLN A 493 -15.03 25.85 -16.86
C GLN A 493 -15.51 25.16 -18.15
N VAL A 494 -16.59 25.67 -18.76
CA VAL A 494 -17.04 25.46 -20.16
C VAL A 494 -16.63 24.14 -20.87
N GLY A 495 -17.58 23.20 -21.01
CA GLY A 495 -17.36 21.95 -21.75
C GLY A 495 -16.75 20.86 -20.86
N ASP A 496 -15.75 20.13 -21.38
CA ASP A 496 -15.07 19.03 -20.67
C ASP A 496 -13.83 19.50 -19.89
N GLU A 497 -13.81 20.76 -19.43
CA GLU A 497 -12.71 21.36 -18.68
C GLU A 497 -13.09 21.66 -17.22
N TYR A 498 -12.20 21.36 -16.29
CA TYR A 498 -12.37 21.72 -14.88
C TYR A 498 -11.03 22.07 -14.24
N SER A 499 -11.10 22.85 -13.16
CA SER A 499 -9.97 23.07 -12.28
C SER A 499 -10.17 22.32 -10.97
N LEU A 500 -9.11 21.71 -10.46
CA LEU A 500 -9.06 21.05 -9.16
C LEU A 500 -7.97 21.69 -8.32
N ILE A 501 -8.31 22.05 -7.08
CA ILE A 501 -7.36 22.38 -6.03
C ILE A 501 -7.36 21.23 -5.03
N SER A 502 -6.17 20.80 -4.61
CA SER A 502 -6.01 19.68 -3.70
C SER A 502 -5.04 20.04 -2.58
N PHE A 503 -5.37 19.61 -1.37
CA PHE A 503 -4.45 19.59 -0.23
C PHE A 503 -4.55 18.23 0.45
N VAL A 504 -3.43 17.57 0.62
CA VAL A 504 -3.33 16.22 1.18
C VAL A 504 -2.31 16.27 2.32
N LYS A 505 -2.65 15.66 3.45
CA LYS A 505 -1.69 15.36 4.51
C LYS A 505 -1.90 13.94 4.99
N LEU A 506 -0.87 13.13 4.93
CA LEU A 506 -0.90 11.73 5.36
C LEU A 506 0.34 11.41 6.19
N GLY A 507 0.30 10.32 6.94
CA GLY A 507 1.46 9.89 7.69
C GLY A 507 1.40 8.47 8.20
N VAL A 508 2.57 7.98 8.59
CA VAL A 508 2.79 6.71 9.27
C VAL A 508 3.46 7.02 10.60
N ASN A 509 2.74 6.79 11.69
CA ASN A 509 3.30 6.82 13.03
C ASN A 509 3.37 5.39 13.55
N GLU A 510 4.56 4.87 13.78
CA GLU A 510 4.75 3.52 14.29
C GLU A 510 5.60 3.53 15.55
N LYS A 511 5.25 2.64 16.48
CA LYS A 511 6.12 2.24 17.58
C LYS A 511 6.14 0.72 17.63
N LYS A 512 7.33 0.16 17.64
CA LYS A 512 7.54 -1.28 17.83
C LYS A 512 8.42 -1.50 19.05
N THR A 513 8.01 -2.42 19.90
CA THR A 513 8.82 -2.94 21.00
C THR A 513 8.92 -4.44 20.86
N SER A 514 10.12 -4.98 20.94
CA SER A 514 10.37 -6.41 21.00
C SER A 514 11.27 -6.72 22.19
N GLY A 515 10.99 -7.83 22.88
CA GLY A 515 11.68 -8.23 24.10
C GLY A 515 11.64 -9.74 24.29
N GLY A 516 12.47 -10.26 25.19
CA GLY A 516 12.48 -11.67 25.58
C GLY A 516 13.88 -12.23 25.67
N LYS A 517 14.00 -13.55 25.50
CA LYS A 517 15.28 -14.26 25.59
C LYS A 517 16.31 -13.80 24.55
N LEU A 518 15.85 -13.30 23.40
CA LEU A 518 16.68 -12.82 22.29
C LEU A 518 17.15 -11.35 22.46
N GLY A 519 16.79 -10.70 23.57
CA GLY A 519 17.16 -9.31 23.86
C GLY A 519 15.99 -8.34 23.71
N PHE A 520 16.29 -7.05 23.77
CA PHE A 520 15.33 -5.96 23.67
C PHE A 520 15.63 -5.12 22.44
N SER A 521 14.60 -4.81 21.65
CA SER A 521 14.66 -3.83 20.58
C SER A 521 13.46 -2.89 20.64
N TYR A 522 13.68 -1.67 20.16
CA TYR A 522 12.66 -0.65 20.08
C TYR A 522 12.86 0.14 18.81
N SER A 523 11.78 0.51 18.15
CA SER A 523 11.77 1.50 17.08
C SER A 523 10.56 2.40 17.17
N SER A 524 10.72 3.62 16.68
CA SER A 524 9.65 4.58 16.46
C SER A 524 9.89 5.30 15.15
N LEU A 525 8.88 5.26 14.29
CA LEU A 525 8.82 5.96 13.02
C LEU A 525 7.77 7.06 13.10
N TRP A 526 8.15 8.24 12.64
CA TRP A 526 7.24 9.32 12.32
C TRP A 526 7.54 9.76 10.89
N ASN A 527 6.68 9.36 9.96
CA ASN A 527 6.70 9.84 8.58
C ASN A 527 5.45 10.69 8.34
N THR A 528 5.61 11.95 7.93
CA THR A 528 4.50 12.85 7.61
C THR A 528 4.78 13.54 6.29
N GLN A 529 3.82 13.42 5.38
CA GLN A 529 3.86 14.03 4.07
C GLN A 529 2.67 14.99 3.93
N SER A 530 2.93 16.18 3.38
CA SER A 530 1.92 17.16 3.04
C SER A 530 2.14 17.64 1.62
N ALA A 531 1.08 17.66 0.84
CA ALA A 531 1.11 18.03 -0.56
C ALA A 531 -0.02 18.99 -0.87
N ARG A 532 0.24 19.94 -1.76
CA ARG A 532 -0.77 20.88 -2.26
C ARG A 532 -0.56 21.16 -3.72
N GLY A 533 -1.64 21.36 -4.43
CA GLY A 533 -1.55 21.60 -5.86
C GLY A 533 -2.84 22.11 -6.46
N SER A 534 -2.71 22.54 -7.70
CA SER A 534 -3.84 22.88 -8.56
C SER A 534 -3.59 22.31 -9.94
N MET A 535 -4.63 21.78 -10.57
CA MET A 535 -4.56 21.29 -11.93
C MET A 535 -5.76 21.75 -12.74
N LYS A 536 -5.54 21.92 -14.05
CA LYS A 536 -6.56 22.06 -15.07
C LYS A 536 -6.59 20.78 -15.86
N VAL A 537 -7.79 20.24 -16.02
CA VAL A 537 -8.03 18.99 -16.73
C VAL A 537 -8.96 19.28 -17.89
N LYS A 538 -8.64 18.72 -19.05
CA LYS A 538 -9.46 18.78 -20.26
C LYS A 538 -9.50 17.41 -20.90
N ASN A 539 -10.68 16.88 -21.20
CA ASN A 539 -10.87 15.53 -21.75
C ASN A 539 -10.11 14.46 -20.94
N ASN A 540 -10.22 14.51 -19.61
CA ASN A 540 -9.52 13.63 -18.66
C ASN A 540 -7.98 13.69 -18.70
N LEU A 541 -7.40 14.72 -19.32
CA LEU A 541 -5.96 14.94 -19.37
C LEU A 541 -5.58 16.22 -18.62
N VAL A 542 -4.55 16.13 -17.78
CA VAL A 542 -3.96 17.31 -17.15
C VAL A 542 -3.26 18.15 -18.21
N VAL A 543 -3.76 19.37 -18.43
CA VAL A 543 -3.23 20.32 -19.42
C VAL A 543 -2.37 21.42 -18.80
N GLY A 544 -2.44 21.60 -17.49
CA GLY A 544 -1.61 22.54 -16.76
C GLY A 544 -1.85 22.46 -15.26
N GLY A 545 -0.91 22.94 -14.47
CA GLY A 545 -1.03 22.92 -13.01
C GLY A 545 0.31 23.08 -12.30
N LEU A 546 0.24 23.03 -10.98
CA LEU A 546 1.37 23.11 -10.07
C LEU A 546 1.16 22.13 -8.92
N GLY A 547 2.23 21.48 -8.48
CA GLY A 547 2.25 20.64 -7.29
C GLY A 547 3.43 20.96 -6.39
N GLU A 548 3.24 20.88 -5.09
CA GLU A 548 4.25 21.04 -4.07
C GLU A 548 4.08 19.94 -3.04
N THR A 549 5.18 19.30 -2.64
CA THR A 549 5.19 18.24 -1.62
C THR A 549 6.28 18.50 -0.62
N HIS A 550 5.98 18.27 0.65
CA HIS A 550 6.90 18.35 1.78
C HIS A 550 6.74 17.08 2.61
N GLU A 551 7.85 16.41 2.89
CA GLU A 551 7.88 15.21 3.70
C GLU A 551 8.95 15.30 4.79
N VAL A 552 8.57 14.89 5.99
CA VAL A 552 9.47 14.75 7.14
C VAL A 552 9.44 13.30 7.59
N TYR A 553 10.56 12.62 7.41
CA TYR A 553 10.79 11.26 7.85
C TYR A 553 11.69 11.29 9.09
N LYS A 554 11.28 10.62 10.17
CA LYS A 554 12.04 10.51 11.40
C LYS A 554 11.92 9.12 11.99
N TYR A 555 13.04 8.41 12.06
CA TYR A 555 13.18 7.11 12.68
C TYR A 555 14.13 7.18 13.88
N ILE A 556 13.73 6.55 14.99
CA ILE A 556 14.56 6.34 16.17
C ILE A 556 14.40 4.89 16.61
N GLY A 557 15.48 4.12 16.65
CA GLY A 557 15.46 2.77 17.15
C GLY A 557 16.76 2.36 17.84
N THR A 558 16.75 1.15 18.38
CA THR A 558 17.94 0.52 19.00
C THR A 558 19.06 0.27 18.00
N ASP A 559 18.72 0.20 16.71
CA ASP A 559 19.62 -0.02 15.57
C ASP A 559 20.11 1.29 14.92
N GLY A 560 19.65 2.45 15.40
CA GLY A 560 20.11 3.75 14.92
C GLY A 560 19.02 4.80 14.83
N CYS A 561 19.35 5.89 14.16
CA CYS A 561 18.45 7.01 13.96
C CYS A 561 18.58 7.48 12.52
N TYR A 562 17.47 7.92 11.92
CA TYR A 562 17.48 8.53 10.60
C TYR A 562 16.47 9.67 10.55
N PHE A 563 16.85 10.75 9.91
CA PHE A 563 16.01 11.90 9.68
C PHE A 563 16.19 12.39 8.25
N ARG A 564 15.09 12.73 7.58
CA ARG A 564 15.10 13.44 6.29
C ARG A 564 13.96 14.44 6.24
N ASP A 565 14.27 15.66 5.81
CA ASP A 565 13.33 16.75 5.57
C ASP A 565 13.51 17.21 4.13
N VAL A 566 12.51 16.95 3.29
CA VAL A 566 12.61 17.11 1.85
C VAL A 566 11.36 17.79 1.30
N SER A 567 11.55 18.75 0.40
CA SER A 567 10.47 19.45 -0.28
C SER A 567 10.70 19.52 -1.78
N SER A 568 9.63 19.42 -2.55
CA SER A 568 9.63 19.64 -3.99
C SER A 568 8.59 20.67 -4.42
N LYS A 569 8.86 21.29 -5.57
CA LYS A 569 7.89 22.06 -6.33
C LYS A 569 7.98 21.62 -7.79
N ASN A 570 6.87 21.10 -8.31
CA ASN A 570 6.75 20.44 -9.61
C ASN A 570 7.74 19.26 -9.76
N TYR A 571 8.86 19.46 -10.45
CA TYR A 571 9.88 18.43 -10.65
C TYR A 571 11.19 18.75 -9.94
N THR A 572 11.25 19.87 -9.21
CA THR A 572 12.47 20.38 -8.62
C THR A 572 12.43 20.17 -7.10
N VAL A 573 13.43 19.47 -6.58
CA VAL A 573 13.69 19.40 -5.14
C VAL A 573 14.26 20.76 -4.70
N ILE A 574 13.58 21.42 -3.77
CA ILE A 574 13.92 22.77 -3.28
C ILE A 574 14.58 22.73 -1.88
N LEU A 575 14.41 21.62 -1.16
CA LEU A 575 15.01 21.35 0.13
C LEU A 575 15.24 19.83 0.21
N ASP A 576 16.43 19.41 0.65
CA ASP A 576 16.69 18.02 1.03
C ASP A 576 17.78 18.01 2.10
N GLN A 577 17.41 17.66 3.33
CA GLN A 577 18.31 17.59 4.47
C GLN A 577 18.14 16.24 5.14
N SER A 578 19.20 15.42 5.11
CA SER A 578 19.22 14.12 5.80
C SER A 578 20.28 14.06 6.90
N SER A 579 20.04 13.27 7.94
CA SER A 579 21.01 13.00 9.00
C SER A 579 20.78 11.65 9.66
N ASP A 580 21.86 10.94 9.93
CA ASP A 580 21.85 9.71 10.76
C ASP A 580 21.91 10.02 12.27
N SER A 581 21.83 11.30 12.64
CA SER A 581 21.90 11.76 14.03
C SER A 581 20.59 12.43 14.45
N CYS A 582 19.77 11.73 15.25
CA CYS A 582 18.68 12.36 15.99
C CYS A 582 19.24 13.07 17.23
N THR A 583 20.03 14.13 17.05
CA THR A 583 20.34 15.01 18.18
C THR A 583 19.03 15.60 18.70
N LYS A 584 18.84 15.63 20.02
CA LYS A 584 17.82 16.48 20.64
C LYS A 584 18.19 17.93 20.32
N ARG A 585 17.80 18.44 19.15
CA ARG A 585 17.92 19.88 18.88
C ARG A 585 17.10 20.58 19.96
N LYS A 586 17.78 21.41 20.76
CA LYS A 586 17.13 22.40 21.63
C LYS A 586 16.10 23.17 20.78
N PRO A 587 14.95 23.57 21.35
CA PRO A 587 13.96 24.36 20.60
C PRO A 587 14.67 25.54 19.94
N TYR A 588 14.54 25.61 18.62
CA TYR A 588 15.09 26.67 17.82
C TYR A 588 14.49 27.99 18.32
N ASN A 589 15.30 28.87 18.92
CA ASN A 589 14.95 30.27 19.18
C ASN A 589 15.00 31.04 17.84
N GLY A 590 14.14 30.64 16.91
CA GLY A 590 13.83 31.40 15.71
C GLY A 590 12.92 32.55 16.09
N THR A 591 13.27 33.75 15.63
CA THR A 591 12.59 35.03 15.82
C THR A 591 11.08 34.92 15.94
N LYS A 592 10.54 35.48 17.03
CA LYS A 592 9.11 35.73 17.24
C LYS A 592 8.52 36.37 15.98
N PHE A 593 7.74 35.60 15.22
CA PHE A 593 6.73 36.20 14.36
C PHE A 593 5.74 36.90 15.29
N SER A 594 5.69 38.22 15.20
CA SER A 594 4.68 39.05 15.86
C SER A 594 3.29 38.50 15.49
N SER A 595 2.64 37.85 16.45
CA SER A 595 1.20 37.66 16.43
C SER A 595 0.55 39.05 16.51
N ARG A 596 0.28 39.66 15.36
CA ARG A 596 -0.76 40.69 15.31
C ARG A 596 -2.07 39.96 15.59
N ASN A 597 -2.56 40.14 16.80
CA ASN A 597 -3.93 39.88 17.20
C ASN A 597 -4.87 40.48 16.15
N ASP A 598 -5.50 39.64 15.34
CA ASP A 598 -6.72 40.02 14.64
C ASP A 598 -7.90 39.29 15.29
N GLN A 599 -8.20 39.71 16.51
CA GLN A 599 -9.45 39.39 17.22
C GLN A 599 -10.65 40.21 16.70
N SER A 600 -10.58 40.81 15.50
CA SER A 600 -11.66 41.59 14.92
C SER A 600 -12.69 40.74 14.14
N ALA A 601 -12.31 39.57 13.62
CA ALA A 601 -13.19 38.80 12.74
C ALA A 601 -14.14 37.79 13.44
N ARG A 602 -13.93 37.51 14.74
CA ARG A 602 -14.75 36.52 15.50
C ARG A 602 -15.99 37.09 16.19
N ARG A 603 -16.28 38.40 16.06
CA ARG A 603 -17.43 39.06 16.73
C ARG A 603 -18.59 39.49 15.82
N LYS A 604 -18.65 39.05 14.57
CA LYS A 604 -19.74 39.43 13.63
C LYS A 604 -20.71 38.32 13.20
N LEU A 605 -20.75 37.18 13.89
CA LEU A 605 -21.67 36.07 13.56
C LEU A 605 -22.55 35.57 14.73
N LEU A 606 -22.56 36.27 15.86
CA LEU A 606 -23.49 36.01 16.98
C LEU A 606 -24.16 37.32 17.38
N GLY A 607 -25.22 37.68 16.66
CA GLY A 607 -25.93 38.94 16.89
C GLY A 607 -27.08 39.22 15.94
N LYS A 608 -27.90 38.21 15.60
CA LYS A 608 -29.26 38.40 15.07
C LYS A 608 -30.17 37.29 15.54
N LYS A 609 -30.63 37.41 16.79
CA LYS A 609 -31.89 36.86 17.31
C LYS A 609 -32.30 37.70 18.52
N LEU A 610 -32.96 38.81 18.22
CA LEU A 610 -34.06 39.46 18.94
C LEU A 610 -34.51 40.65 18.08
#